data_AF-A0A924ZAN4-F1
#
_entry.id   AF-A0A924ZAN4-F1
#
_cell.length_a   1.000
_cell.length_b   1.000
_cell.length_c   1.000
_cell.angle_alpha   90.00
_cell.angle_beta   90.00
_cell.angle_gamma   90.00
#
_symmetry.space_group_name_H-M   'P 1'
#
loop_
_entity.id
_entity.type
_entity.pdbx_description
1 polymer ?
#
loop_
_entity_poly.entity_id
_entity_poly.type
_entity_poly.pdbx_seq_one_letter_code
_entity_poly.pdbx_strand_id
1 'polypeptide(L)'
;MGDQALLAAGVQPWRDLPLWLPAEGDHVAFMQCGTSSAQAAGLRLRPLADTVADTLAWWRSLPAAQQGFDKVGLSADREAALIKLAGFAGI
;
A
#
# COMPACT_ATOMS: atom_id res chain seq x y z
N MET A 1 2.57 -12.16 -7.91
CA MET A 1 3.88 -12.16 -7.21
C MET A 1 3.60 -12.15 -5.71
N GLY A 2 4.24 -13.02 -4.92
CA GLY A 2 4.05 -13.09 -3.45
C GLY A 2 5.24 -12.49 -2.67
N ASP A 3 5.15 -12.44 -1.35
CA ASP A 3 6.15 -11.79 -0.47
C ASP A 3 7.59 -12.26 -0.72
N GLN A 4 7.81 -13.57 -0.86
CA GLN A 4 9.13 -14.14 -1.16
C GLN A 4 9.73 -13.63 -2.47
N ALA A 5 8.90 -13.39 -3.48
CA ALA A 5 9.37 -12.86 -4.76
C ALA A 5 9.70 -11.36 -4.67
N LEU A 6 8.98 -10.60 -3.85
CA LEU A 6 9.32 -9.20 -3.55
C LEU A 6 10.66 -9.11 -2.80
N LEU A 7 10.85 -9.95 -1.78
CA LEU A 7 12.11 -10.05 -1.05
C LEU A 7 13.27 -10.46 -1.96
N ALA A 8 13.07 -11.46 -2.82
CA ALA A 8 14.08 -11.91 -3.79
C ALA A 8 14.43 -10.83 -4.83
N ALA A 9 13.47 -9.96 -5.18
CA ALA A 9 13.71 -8.78 -6.03
C ALA A 9 14.32 -7.58 -5.25
N GLY A 10 14.72 -7.80 -3.99
CA GLY A 10 15.39 -6.83 -3.13
C GLY A 10 14.46 -5.76 -2.55
N VAL A 11 13.14 -5.91 -2.66
CA VAL A 11 12.17 -4.97 -2.07
C VAL A 11 12.27 -5.03 -0.55
N GLN A 12 12.49 -3.88 0.07
CA GLN A 12 12.69 -3.77 1.51
C GLN A 12 11.37 -3.50 2.25
N PRO A 13 11.03 -4.28 3.29
CA PRO A 13 9.85 -4.04 4.13
C PRO A 13 9.87 -2.62 4.73
N TRP A 14 8.70 -2.01 4.90
CA TRP A 14 8.49 -0.63 5.37
C TRP A 14 9.10 0.52 4.56
N ARG A 15 10.09 0.24 3.72
CA ARG A 15 10.85 1.26 2.99
C ARG A 15 10.36 1.43 1.56
N ASP A 16 10.24 0.32 0.84
CA ASP A 16 10.01 0.36 -0.61
C ASP A 16 8.50 0.33 -0.92
N LEU A 17 7.70 -0.42 -0.16
CA LEU A 17 6.25 -0.48 -0.31
C LEU A 17 5.55 0.06 0.95
N PRO A 18 4.59 1.00 0.80
CA PRO A 18 3.86 1.53 1.95
C PRO A 18 3.02 0.44 2.59
N LEU A 19 3.10 0.34 3.93
CA LEU A 19 2.32 -0.61 4.74
C LEU A 19 2.47 -2.08 4.27
N TRP A 20 3.68 -2.50 3.91
CA TRP A 20 3.97 -3.88 3.56
C TRP A 20 5.04 -4.49 4.47
N LEU A 21 4.74 -5.70 4.93
CA LEU A 21 5.60 -6.63 5.65
C LEU A 21 5.33 -8.04 5.12
N PRO A 22 6.35 -8.91 5.00
CA PRO A 22 6.13 -10.28 4.62
C PRO A 22 5.35 -11.01 5.73
N ALA A 23 4.37 -11.84 5.34
CA ALA A 23 3.49 -12.56 6.26
C ALA A 23 4.19 -13.80 6.88
N GLU A 24 5.37 -13.61 7.46
CA GLU A 24 6.20 -14.66 8.03
C GLU A 24 7.00 -14.17 9.24
N GLY A 25 7.56 -15.10 10.01
CA GLY A 25 8.35 -14.80 11.20
C GLY A 25 7.62 -13.91 12.20
N ASP A 26 8.32 -12.90 12.72
CA ASP A 26 7.82 -11.96 13.72
C ASP A 26 6.69 -11.04 13.19
N HIS A 27 6.43 -11.02 11.89
CA HIS A 27 5.44 -10.16 11.25
C HIS A 27 4.18 -10.88 10.78
N VAL A 28 4.10 -12.21 10.99
CA VAL A 28 3.02 -13.06 10.45
C VAL A 28 1.62 -12.51 10.74
N ALA A 29 1.39 -11.98 11.94
CA ALA A 29 0.09 -11.48 12.37
C ALA A 29 -0.09 -9.96 12.22
N PHE A 30 0.91 -9.22 11.75
CA PHE A 30 0.91 -7.76 11.80
C PHE A 30 -0.28 -7.15 11.04
N MET A 31 -0.58 -7.70 9.86
CA MET A 31 -1.72 -7.28 9.03
C MET A 31 -3.01 -8.07 9.33
N GLN A 32 -3.02 -8.96 10.34
CA GLN A 32 -4.16 -9.82 10.68
C GLN A 32 -5.09 -9.22 11.75
N CYS A 33 -4.91 -7.93 12.08
CA CYS A 33 -5.77 -7.21 13.02
C CYS A 33 -7.16 -6.92 12.42
N GLY A 34 -8.13 -7.81 12.68
CA GLY A 34 -9.52 -7.62 12.29
C GLY A 34 -10.25 -6.53 13.08
N THR A 35 -11.37 -6.04 12.53
CA THR A 35 -12.18 -4.95 13.13
C THR A 35 -13.54 -5.40 13.65
N SER A 36 -13.76 -6.71 13.78
CA SER A 36 -15.07 -7.31 14.13
C SER A 36 -15.65 -6.78 15.45
N SER A 37 -14.83 -6.61 16.49
CA SER A 37 -15.27 -6.06 17.78
C SER A 37 -15.79 -4.62 17.64
N ALA A 38 -15.10 -3.77 16.87
CA ALA A 38 -15.53 -2.40 16.63
C ALA A 38 -16.84 -2.36 15.83
N GLN A 39 -16.97 -3.23 14.83
CA GLN A 39 -18.21 -3.37 14.06
C GLN A 39 -19.37 -3.84 14.93
N ALA A 40 -19.14 -4.79 15.85
CA ALA A 40 -20.13 -5.25 16.82
C ALA A 40 -20.54 -4.12 17.79
N ALA A 41 -19.62 -3.23 18.13
CA ALA A 41 -19.89 -2.01 18.92
C ALA A 41 -20.59 -0.89 18.12
N GLY A 42 -20.90 -1.11 16.83
CA GLY A 42 -21.65 -0.18 16.00
C GLY A 42 -20.83 0.63 15.00
N LEU A 43 -19.52 0.38 14.86
CA LEU A 43 -18.69 1.03 13.84
C LEU A 43 -19.24 0.73 12.44
N ARG A 44 -19.51 1.79 11.67
CA ARG A 44 -19.85 1.71 10.25
C ARG A 44 -18.70 2.28 9.43
N LEU A 45 -18.15 1.46 8.53
CA LEU A 45 -17.12 1.91 7.60
C LEU A 45 -17.79 2.60 6.42
N ARG A 46 -17.23 3.74 6.01
CA ARG A 46 -17.63 4.36 4.74
C ARG A 46 -17.24 3.44 3.57
N PRO A 47 -17.95 3.49 2.43
CA PRO A 47 -17.50 2.80 1.22
C PRO A 47 -16.08 3.22 0.84
N LEU A 48 -15.24 2.23 0.50
CA LEU A 48 -13.85 2.48 0.15
C LEU A 48 -13.71 3.44 -1.05
N ALA A 49 -14.60 3.31 -2.04
CA ALA A 49 -14.62 4.18 -3.21
C ALA A 49 -14.77 5.66 -2.82
N ASP A 50 -15.65 5.96 -1.87
CA ASP A 50 -15.85 7.33 -1.41
C ASP A 50 -14.62 7.83 -0.63
N THR A 51 -13.99 6.97 0.18
CA THR A 51 -12.71 7.30 0.85
C THR A 51 -11.66 7.71 -0.17
N VAL A 52 -11.47 6.89 -1.19
CA VAL A 52 -10.47 7.14 -2.23
C VAL A 52 -10.78 8.43 -2.98
N ALA A 53 -12.04 8.65 -3.36
CA ALA A 53 -12.47 9.84 -4.08
C ALA A 53 -12.23 11.12 -3.25
N ASP A 54 -12.64 11.12 -1.98
CA ASP A 54 -12.48 12.29 -1.11
C ASP A 54 -11.02 12.56 -0.75
N THR A 55 -10.24 11.51 -0.46
CA THR A 55 -8.81 11.65 -0.19
C THR A 55 -8.08 12.22 -1.40
N LEU A 56 -8.43 11.77 -2.62
CA LEU A 56 -7.85 12.32 -3.85
C LEU A 56 -8.28 13.77 -4.09
N ALA A 57 -9.55 14.10 -3.85
CA ALA A 57 -10.06 15.47 -3.97
C ALA A 57 -9.37 16.41 -2.97
N TRP A 58 -9.23 15.99 -1.71
CA TRP A 58 -8.46 16.72 -0.70
C TRP A 58 -7.00 16.91 -1.14
N TRP A 59 -6.32 15.86 -1.59
CA TRP A 59 -4.92 15.96 -2.03
C TRP A 59 -4.75 16.94 -3.18
N ARG A 60 -5.67 16.91 -4.17
CA ARG A 60 -5.68 17.88 -5.30
C ARG A 60 -5.93 19.33 -4.86
N SER A 61 -6.54 19.55 -3.70
CA SER A 61 -6.77 20.88 -3.14
C SER A 61 -5.54 21.48 -2.45
N LEU A 62 -4.53 20.66 -2.14
CA LEU A 62 -3.30 21.14 -1.47
C LEU A 62 -2.43 21.98 -2.42
N PRO A 63 -1.58 22.88 -1.90
CA PRO A 63 -0.56 23.55 -2.71
C PRO A 63 0.34 22.55 -3.44
N ALA A 64 0.81 22.87 -4.65
CA ALA A 64 1.65 21.98 -5.45
C ALA A 64 2.88 21.44 -4.69
N ALA A 65 3.48 22.25 -3.82
CA ALA A 65 4.62 21.84 -2.98
C ALA A 65 4.29 20.73 -1.96
N GLN A 66 3.01 20.44 -1.71
CA GLN A 66 2.51 19.40 -0.81
C GLN A 66 1.88 18.22 -1.55
N GLN A 67 1.82 18.27 -2.88
CA GLN A 67 1.30 17.19 -3.73
C GLN A 67 2.39 16.17 -4.14
N GLY A 68 3.56 16.20 -3.50
CA GLY A 68 4.65 15.27 -3.79
C GLY A 68 4.63 14.01 -2.94
N PHE A 69 4.91 12.86 -3.54
CA PHE A 69 5.27 11.60 -2.85
C PHE A 69 6.76 11.24 -3.05
N ASP A 70 7.59 12.24 -3.35
CA ASP A 70 8.99 12.11 -3.79
C ASP A 70 9.96 11.59 -2.72
N LYS A 71 9.52 11.49 -1.47
CA LYS A 71 10.38 11.17 -0.32
C LYS A 71 10.31 9.70 0.13
N VAL A 72 9.34 8.93 -0.34
CA VAL A 72 9.07 7.56 0.15
C VAL A 72 8.63 6.64 -0.97
N GLY A 73 8.94 5.35 -0.84
CA GLY A 73 8.52 4.30 -1.78
C GLY A 73 9.51 4.01 -2.92
N LEU A 74 9.07 3.14 -3.83
CA LEU A 74 9.83 2.76 -5.03
C LEU A 74 9.94 3.94 -6.02
N SER A 75 11.10 4.05 -6.69
CA SER A 75 11.18 4.88 -7.89
C SER A 75 10.33 4.29 -9.00
N ALA A 76 9.84 5.15 -9.90
CA ALA A 76 9.02 4.72 -11.05
C ALA A 76 9.72 3.64 -11.90
N ASP A 77 11.03 3.76 -12.14
CA ASP A 77 11.80 2.77 -12.89
C ASP A 77 11.85 1.41 -12.18
N ARG A 78 12.00 1.43 -10.84
CA ARG A 78 12.08 0.19 -10.04
C ARG A 78 10.71 -0.48 -9.96
N GLU A 79 9.65 0.29 -9.79
CA GLU A 79 8.28 -0.20 -9.85
C GLU A 79 7.97 -0.83 -11.22
N ALA A 80 8.29 -0.14 -12.31
CA ALA A 80 8.07 -0.67 -13.67
C ALA A 80 8.85 -1.97 -13.92
N ALA A 81 10.08 -2.10 -13.40
CA ALA A 81 10.84 -3.33 -13.47
C ALA A 81 10.17 -4.48 -12.70
N LEU A 82 9.66 -4.21 -11.49
CA LEU A 82 8.95 -5.19 -10.66
C LEU A 82 7.62 -5.64 -11.28
N ILE A 83 6.86 -4.72 -11.89
CA ILE A 83 5.61 -5.03 -12.60
C ILE A 83 5.88 -5.97 -13.79
N LYS A 84 6.92 -5.68 -14.58
CA LYS A 84 7.35 -6.55 -15.69
C LYS A 84 7.76 -7.92 -15.18
N LEU A 85 8.54 -7.98 -14.10
CA LEU A 85 8.96 -9.23 -13.47
C LEU A 85 7.77 -10.05 -12.96
N ALA A 86 6.74 -9.38 -12.42
CA ALA A 86 5.53 -10.01 -11.93
C ALA A 86 4.62 -10.57 -13.04
N GLY A 87 4.93 -10.30 -14.31
CA GLY A 87 4.10 -10.74 -15.44
C GLY A 87 2.75 -10.03 -15.51
N PHE A 88 2.61 -8.87 -14.86
CA PHE A 88 1.40 -8.06 -14.97
C PHE A 88 1.37 -7.40 -16.35
N ALA A 89 0.68 -8.03 -17.31
CA ALA A 89 0.26 -7.36 -18.53
C ALA A 89 -0.82 -6.35 -18.13
N GLY A 90 -0.56 -5.07 -18.34
CA GLY A 90 -1.31 -3.95 -17.76
C GLY A 90 -2.82 -3.92 -18.04
N ILE A 91 -3.50 -3.08 -17.26
CA ILE A 91 -4.85 -2.54 -17.50
C ILE A 91 -4.80 -1.55 -18.66
#